data_AF-A0A3P7WVK3-F1
#
_entry.id   AF-A0A3P7WVK3-F1
#
_cell.length_a   1.000
_cell.length_b   1.000
_cell.length_c   1.000
_cell.angle_alpha   90.00
_cell.angle_beta   90.00
_cell.angle_gamma   90.00
#
_symmetry.space_group_name_H-M   'P 1'
#
loop_
_entity.id
_entity.type
_entity.pdbx_description
1 polymer ?
#
loop_
_entity_poly.entity_id
_entity_poly.type
_entity_poly.pdbx_seq_one_letter_code
_entity_poly.pdbx_strand_id
1 'polypeptide(L)'
;MEPMEIDSAMTSFTAERLFGLSDSIGSDDIPSIVNADIASEFGRCVTFLCEELKTLYKLDESVPQCEAAADGMMEFLLELSSFLAELECPHEEITCGSLEERLSTPEKKTLLISFLLSELKAARLFASDALSQPLEHGDKELTPYLASALRSAKVPKPSGGFVPADVVDMLRKTVEGRLQSCVERPRPLLTAKLDSKQWRKVDKTQREYRQPYQDSPRDRGRGGGGGGGGRGGGRGGYNRGGYYGHDNRY
;
A
#
# COMPACT_ATOMS: atom_id res chain seq x y z
N MET A 1 48.52 -9.37 5.58
CA MET A 1 47.11 -9.52 5.19
C MET A 1 46.54 -8.12 5.24
N GLU A 2 46.50 -7.46 4.08
CA GLU A 2 46.05 -6.07 3.99
C GLU A 2 44.54 -6.01 4.23
N PRO A 3 44.04 -5.02 4.98
CA PRO A 3 42.62 -4.86 5.21
C PRO A 3 41.94 -4.49 3.89
N MET A 4 40.97 -5.32 3.50
CA MET A 4 40.13 -5.10 2.34
C MET A 4 39.19 -3.95 2.66
N GLU A 5 39.49 -2.76 2.15
CA GLU A 5 38.57 -1.62 2.17
C GLU A 5 37.36 -1.99 1.31
N ILE A 6 36.28 -2.40 1.98
CA ILE A 6 34.98 -2.53 1.33
C ILE A 6 34.46 -1.12 1.19
N ASP A 7 34.65 -0.55 0.01
CA ASP A 7 34.02 0.70 -0.41
C ASP A 7 32.52 0.44 -0.55
N SER A 8 31.83 0.42 0.59
CA SER A 8 30.39 0.38 0.67
C SER A 8 29.90 1.77 0.35
N ALA A 9 29.96 2.13 -0.93
CA ALA A 9 29.24 3.28 -1.46
C ALA A 9 27.76 3.08 -1.13
N MET A 10 27.32 3.66 -0.01
CA MET A 10 25.91 3.82 0.29
C MET A 10 25.34 4.60 -0.89
N THR A 11 24.61 3.91 -1.75
CA THR A 11 23.82 4.55 -2.80
C THR A 11 22.94 5.56 -2.10
N SER A 12 23.27 6.83 -2.29
CA SER A 12 22.56 7.94 -1.69
C SER A 12 21.07 7.81 -2.02
N PHE A 13 20.22 7.75 -0.99
CA PHE A 13 18.76 7.75 -1.12
C PHE A 13 18.20 9.05 -1.74
N THR A 14 19.08 9.97 -2.16
CA THR A 14 18.75 11.31 -2.68
C THR A 14 18.66 11.41 -4.19
N ALA A 15 18.94 10.35 -4.96
CA ALA A 15 18.55 10.36 -6.36
C ALA A 15 17.03 10.14 -6.42
N GLU A 16 16.26 11.22 -6.54
CA GLU A 16 14.85 11.15 -6.93
C GLU A 16 14.79 10.50 -8.33
N ARG A 17 14.77 9.18 -8.35
CA ARG A 17 14.44 8.38 -9.53
C ARG A 17 12.96 8.04 -9.44
N LEU A 18 12.30 7.78 -10.55
CA LEU A 18 10.88 7.47 -10.62
C LEU A 18 10.51 6.08 -10.05
N PHE A 19 11.35 5.51 -9.17
CA PHE A 19 11.10 4.25 -8.44
C PHE A 19 10.56 3.11 -9.32
N GLY A 20 11.17 2.93 -10.50
CA GLY A 20 10.80 1.90 -11.48
C GLY A 20 9.69 2.29 -12.45
N LEU A 21 9.26 3.56 -12.49
CA LEU A 21 8.27 4.06 -13.46
C LEU A 21 8.89 4.64 -14.74
N SER A 22 10.21 4.54 -14.90
CA SER A 22 10.95 5.03 -16.08
C SER A 22 10.42 4.46 -17.39
N ASP A 23 9.99 3.20 -17.40
CA ASP A 23 9.47 2.52 -18.60
C ASP A 23 8.07 3.04 -19.01
N SER A 24 7.28 3.51 -18.04
CA SER A 24 5.92 4.04 -18.27
C SER A 24 5.93 5.54 -18.62
N ILE A 25 6.86 6.29 -18.03
CA ILE A 25 7.00 7.74 -18.22
C ILE A 25 7.91 8.05 -19.41
N GLY A 26 8.87 7.17 -19.75
CA GLY A 26 9.76 7.29 -20.90
C GLY A 26 11.09 8.01 -20.61
N SER A 27 11.24 8.58 -19.42
CA SER A 27 12.46 9.20 -18.89
C SER A 27 12.56 8.93 -17.39
N ASP A 28 13.78 8.91 -16.84
CA ASP A 28 14.07 8.88 -15.39
C ASP A 28 14.79 10.17 -14.94
N ASP A 29 14.87 11.17 -15.82
CA ASP A 29 15.54 12.45 -15.58
C ASP A 29 14.55 13.51 -15.09
N ILE A 30 14.33 13.59 -13.78
CA ILE A 30 13.41 14.57 -13.18
C ILE A 30 13.74 16.02 -13.58
N PRO A 31 15.01 16.46 -13.63
CA PRO A 31 15.36 17.76 -14.17
C PRO A 31 14.84 18.03 -15.58
N SER A 32 14.87 17.05 -16.51
CA SER A 32 14.31 17.26 -17.85
C SER A 32 12.79 17.41 -17.80
N ILE A 33 12.12 16.56 -17.01
CA ILE A 33 10.67 16.54 -16.85
C ILE A 33 10.17 17.89 -16.28
N VAL A 34 10.85 18.40 -15.25
CA VAL A 34 10.51 19.69 -14.61
C VAL A 34 10.64 20.86 -15.58
N ASN A 35 11.66 20.84 -16.42
CA ASN A 35 11.90 21.90 -17.41
C ASN A 35 10.99 21.76 -18.65
N ALA A 36 10.28 20.65 -18.80
CA ALA A 36 9.34 20.44 -19.89
C ALA A 36 8.06 21.28 -19.71
N ASP A 37 7.37 21.51 -20.82
CA ASP A 37 6.09 22.22 -20.82
C ASP A 37 4.99 21.39 -20.15
N ILE A 38 4.00 22.04 -19.53
CA ILE A 38 2.98 21.35 -18.74
C ILE A 38 2.13 20.41 -19.62
N ALA A 39 1.78 20.84 -20.83
CA ALA A 39 1.04 20.02 -21.79
C ALA A 39 1.88 18.90 -22.43
N SER A 40 3.12 18.69 -22.00
CA SER A 40 4.05 17.70 -22.55
C SER A 40 4.39 16.60 -21.53
N GLU A 41 5.67 16.28 -21.39
CA GLU A 41 6.20 15.25 -20.49
C GLU A 41 5.86 15.52 -19.02
N PHE A 42 5.85 16.79 -18.61
CA PHE A 42 5.53 17.17 -17.23
C PHE A 42 4.11 16.78 -16.82
N GLY A 43 3.10 17.24 -17.55
CA GLY A 43 1.69 16.93 -17.23
C GLY A 43 1.41 15.44 -17.31
N ARG A 44 1.98 14.74 -18.31
CA ARG A 44 1.89 13.27 -18.40
C ARG A 44 2.48 12.58 -17.17
N CYS A 45 3.63 13.04 -16.69
CA CYS A 45 4.26 12.49 -15.48
C CYS A 45 3.36 12.69 -14.25
N VAL A 46 2.82 13.91 -14.07
CA VAL A 46 1.91 14.23 -12.96
C VAL A 46 0.65 13.37 -13.01
N THR A 47 -0.04 13.31 -14.16
CA THR A 47 -1.22 12.45 -14.36
C THR A 47 -0.92 11.00 -13.97
N PHE A 48 0.21 10.46 -14.44
CA PHE A 48 0.58 9.08 -14.14
C PHE A 48 0.85 8.84 -12.64
N LEU A 49 1.54 9.77 -11.97
CA LEU A 49 1.76 9.68 -10.52
C LEU A 49 0.43 9.75 -9.74
N CYS A 50 -0.49 10.62 -10.16
CA CYS A 50 -1.81 10.73 -9.56
C CYS A 50 -2.67 9.46 -9.78
N GLU A 51 -2.57 8.79 -10.92
CA GLU A 51 -3.27 7.52 -11.18
C GLU A 51 -2.76 6.38 -10.27
N GLU A 52 -1.44 6.29 -10.10
CA GLU A 52 -0.81 5.33 -9.18
C GLU A 52 -1.23 5.59 -7.73
N LEU A 53 -1.19 6.86 -7.29
CA LEU A 53 -1.61 7.28 -5.96
C LEU A 53 -3.09 7.01 -5.71
N LYS A 54 -3.95 7.33 -6.68
CA LYS A 54 -5.38 6.98 -6.63
C LYS A 54 -5.57 5.50 -6.37
N THR A 55 -4.83 4.64 -7.07
CA THR A 55 -4.95 3.18 -6.93
C THR A 55 -4.50 2.71 -5.54
N LEU A 56 -3.39 3.25 -5.03
CA LEU A 56 -2.82 2.82 -3.75
C LEU A 56 -3.61 3.33 -2.54
N TYR A 57 -4.08 4.58 -2.59
CA TYR A 57 -4.89 5.19 -1.52
C TYR A 57 -6.40 4.96 -1.69
N LYS A 58 -6.84 4.41 -2.83
CA LYS A 58 -8.26 4.15 -3.18
C LYS A 58 -9.09 5.44 -3.23
N LEU A 59 -8.55 6.46 -3.88
CA LEU A 59 -9.24 7.73 -4.10
C LEU A 59 -10.29 7.56 -5.22
N ASP A 60 -11.32 8.42 -5.22
CA ASP A 60 -12.43 8.31 -6.16
C ASP A 60 -12.05 8.84 -7.56
N GLU A 61 -11.27 9.92 -7.62
CA GLU A 61 -10.94 10.65 -8.85
C GLU A 61 -9.42 10.81 -9.04
N SER A 62 -8.99 11.11 -10.27
CA SER A 62 -7.60 11.40 -10.61
C SER A 62 -7.53 12.57 -11.57
N VAL A 63 -6.32 13.08 -11.76
CA VAL A 63 -6.06 14.22 -12.64
C VAL A 63 -6.14 13.75 -14.10
N PRO A 64 -6.88 14.44 -14.99
CA PRO A 64 -6.93 14.09 -16.40
C PRO A 64 -5.57 14.32 -17.06
N GLN A 65 -5.41 13.85 -18.30
CA GLN A 65 -4.21 14.19 -19.07
C GLN A 65 -4.27 15.66 -19.50
N CYS A 66 -3.18 16.40 -19.28
CA CYS A 66 -3.11 17.79 -19.71
C CYS A 66 -3.13 17.91 -21.24
N GLU A 67 -4.06 18.70 -21.77
CA GLU A 67 -4.11 19.09 -23.18
C GLU A 67 -3.50 20.48 -23.38
N ALA A 68 -2.96 20.77 -24.58
CA ALA A 68 -2.37 22.07 -24.90
C ALA A 68 -3.41 23.20 -25.10
N ALA A 69 -4.68 22.85 -25.23
CA ALA A 69 -5.76 23.83 -25.30
C ALA A 69 -5.96 24.52 -23.94
N ALA A 70 -6.29 25.81 -23.94
CA ALA A 70 -6.43 26.59 -22.71
C ALA A 70 -7.47 26.00 -21.74
N ASP A 71 -8.59 25.52 -22.26
CA ASP A 71 -9.65 24.90 -21.44
C ASP A 71 -9.17 23.60 -20.78
N GLY A 72 -8.48 22.73 -21.53
CA GLY A 72 -7.94 21.47 -21.01
C GLY A 72 -6.80 21.67 -20.01
N MET A 73 -5.99 22.72 -20.18
CA MET A 73 -4.98 23.13 -19.20
C MET A 73 -5.63 23.59 -17.88
N MET A 74 -6.72 24.37 -17.96
CA MET A 74 -7.43 24.82 -16.77
C MET A 74 -8.11 23.66 -16.03
N GLU A 75 -8.73 22.74 -16.76
CA GLU A 75 -9.31 21.51 -16.21
C GLU A 75 -8.26 20.67 -15.48
N PHE A 76 -7.10 20.46 -16.10
CA PHE A 76 -5.97 19.77 -15.47
C PHE A 76 -5.55 20.42 -14.14
N LEU A 77 -5.40 21.75 -14.10
CA LEU A 77 -4.98 22.47 -12.90
C LEU A 77 -6.02 22.43 -11.78
N LEU A 78 -7.32 22.45 -12.13
CA LEU A 78 -8.42 22.37 -11.17
C LEU A 78 -8.47 20.99 -10.53
N GLU A 79 -8.45 19.94 -11.34
CA GLU A 79 -8.47 18.55 -10.84
C GLU A 79 -7.20 18.24 -10.04
N LEU A 80 -6.03 18.73 -10.47
CA LEU A 80 -4.80 18.63 -9.69
C LEU A 80 -4.92 19.33 -8.33
N SER A 81 -5.57 20.50 -8.28
CA SER A 81 -5.78 21.21 -7.03
C SER A 81 -6.71 20.46 -6.08
N SER A 82 -7.78 19.85 -6.62
CA SER A 82 -8.68 18.97 -5.87
C SER A 82 -7.93 17.77 -5.30
N PHE A 83 -7.13 17.11 -6.15
CA PHE A 83 -6.33 15.95 -5.78
C PHE A 83 -5.31 16.27 -4.69
N LEU A 84 -4.60 17.40 -4.80
CA LEU A 84 -3.64 17.85 -3.78
C LEU A 84 -4.33 18.21 -2.45
N ALA A 85 -5.55 18.73 -2.50
CA ALA A 85 -6.33 19.00 -1.29
C ALA A 85 -6.78 17.70 -0.61
N GLU A 86 -7.16 16.68 -1.36
CA GLU A 86 -7.49 15.34 -0.84
C GLU A 86 -6.27 14.65 -0.21
N LEU A 87 -5.07 14.88 -0.77
CA LEU A 87 -3.79 14.43 -0.19
C LEU A 87 -3.29 15.29 1.00
N GLU A 88 -4.05 16.31 1.42
CA GLU A 88 -3.67 17.25 2.47
C GLU A 88 -2.29 17.89 2.23
N CYS A 89 -1.98 18.24 0.98
CA CYS A 89 -0.67 18.77 0.59
C CYS A 89 -0.30 20.04 1.40
N PRO A 90 0.81 20.04 2.15
CA PRO A 90 1.15 21.13 3.07
C PRO A 90 1.82 22.34 2.38
N HIS A 91 2.04 22.29 1.07
CA HIS A 91 2.81 23.28 0.33
C HIS A 91 1.90 24.36 -0.28
N GLU A 92 1.77 25.49 0.41
CA GLU A 92 0.95 26.63 -0.04
C GLU A 92 1.39 27.18 -1.41
N GLU A 93 2.66 27.03 -1.79
CA GLU A 93 3.21 27.52 -3.05
C GLU A 93 2.58 26.87 -4.29
N ILE A 94 2.05 25.65 -4.12
CA ILE A 94 1.42 24.85 -5.18
C ILE A 94 -0.08 24.59 -4.93
N THR A 95 -0.63 24.96 -3.77
CA THR A 95 -2.06 24.80 -3.43
C THR A 95 -2.82 26.13 -3.30
N CYS A 96 -2.14 27.25 -3.09
CA CYS A 96 -2.73 28.57 -2.92
C CYS A 96 -2.37 29.52 -4.07
N GLY A 97 -3.04 30.68 -4.14
CA GLY A 97 -2.82 31.67 -5.22
C GLY A 97 -3.56 31.33 -6.52
N SER A 98 -3.21 32.00 -7.63
CA SER A 98 -3.84 31.72 -8.92
C SER A 98 -3.34 30.38 -9.50
N LEU A 99 -4.22 29.63 -10.17
CA LEU A 99 -3.91 28.30 -10.70
C LEU A 99 -2.72 28.31 -11.66
N GLU A 100 -2.67 29.33 -12.52
CA GLU A 100 -1.63 29.50 -13.54
C GLU A 100 -0.24 29.79 -12.94
N GLU A 101 -0.19 30.43 -11.75
CA GLU A 101 1.07 30.76 -11.07
C GLU A 101 1.63 29.60 -10.24
N ARG A 102 0.84 28.57 -9.92
CA ARG A 102 1.25 27.46 -9.04
C ARG A 102 2.30 26.55 -9.68
N LEU A 103 2.37 26.49 -11.01
CA LEU A 103 3.34 25.67 -11.75
C LEU A 103 4.17 26.49 -12.75
N SER A 104 4.24 27.81 -12.55
CA SER A 104 4.90 28.74 -13.48
C SER A 104 6.43 28.69 -13.45
N THR A 105 7.02 28.14 -12.38
CA THR A 105 8.48 28.07 -12.21
C THR A 105 8.95 26.62 -12.04
N PRO A 106 10.19 26.30 -12.48
CA PRO A 106 10.74 24.96 -12.34
C PRO A 106 10.88 24.55 -10.86
N GLU A 107 11.09 25.48 -9.95
CA GLU A 107 11.16 25.19 -8.51
C GLU A 107 9.82 24.68 -7.98
N LYS A 108 8.70 25.30 -8.39
CA LYS A 108 7.36 24.85 -7.99
C LYS A 108 6.98 23.51 -8.62
N LYS A 109 7.35 23.32 -9.89
CA LYS A 109 7.21 22.02 -10.58
C LYS A 109 8.00 20.92 -9.89
N THR A 110 9.23 21.22 -9.47
CA THR A 110 10.08 20.29 -8.71
C THR A 110 9.42 19.95 -7.38
N LEU A 111 8.95 20.95 -6.64
CA LEU A 111 8.26 20.77 -5.37
C LEU A 111 7.04 19.84 -5.50
N LEU A 112 6.23 20.02 -6.55
CA LEU A 112 5.10 19.13 -6.84
C LEU A 112 5.56 17.68 -7.07
N ILE A 113 6.55 17.46 -7.94
CA ILE A 113 7.04 16.12 -8.26
C ILE A 113 7.65 15.45 -7.01
N SER A 114 8.46 16.17 -6.24
CA SER A 114 9.04 15.67 -4.98
C SER A 114 7.95 15.28 -3.98
N PHE A 115 6.91 16.10 -3.84
CA PHE A 115 5.76 15.80 -2.97
C PHE A 115 5.05 14.52 -3.43
N LEU A 116 4.63 14.44 -4.70
CA LEU A 116 3.94 13.27 -5.25
C LEU A 116 4.78 11.99 -5.16
N LEU A 117 6.09 12.07 -5.38
CA LEU A 117 6.99 10.92 -5.21
C LEU A 117 7.16 10.51 -3.75
N SER A 118 7.16 11.47 -2.83
CA SER A 118 7.20 11.18 -1.39
C SER A 118 5.93 10.46 -0.94
N GLU A 119 4.77 10.91 -1.43
CA GLU A 119 3.49 10.25 -1.20
C GLU A 119 3.46 8.87 -1.85
N LEU A 120 3.98 8.71 -3.07
CA LEU A 120 4.00 7.41 -3.73
C LEU A 120 4.85 6.40 -2.96
N LYS A 121 6.00 6.83 -2.40
CA LYS A 121 6.80 5.98 -1.51
C LYS A 121 6.02 5.59 -0.26
N ALA A 122 5.37 6.56 0.38
CA ALA A 122 4.57 6.31 1.57
C ALA A 122 3.44 5.32 1.26
N ALA A 123 2.67 5.57 0.20
CA ALA A 123 1.59 4.71 -0.29
C ALA A 123 2.07 3.28 -0.57
N ARG A 124 3.20 3.11 -1.27
CA ARG A 124 3.78 1.79 -1.54
C ARG A 124 4.27 1.11 -0.27
N LEU A 125 4.84 1.85 0.68
CA LEU A 125 5.24 1.31 1.96
C LEU A 125 4.02 0.85 2.77
N PHE A 126 2.94 1.64 2.81
CA PHE A 126 1.69 1.25 3.45
C PHE A 126 1.04 0.04 2.77
N ALA A 127 1.02 0.00 1.44
CA ALA A 127 0.51 -1.15 0.70
C ALA A 127 1.35 -2.40 0.99
N SER A 128 2.68 -2.28 1.01
CA SER A 128 3.58 -3.36 1.38
C SER A 128 3.39 -3.79 2.84
N ASP A 129 3.19 -2.84 3.75
CA ASP A 129 2.94 -3.10 5.16
C ASP A 129 1.61 -3.82 5.35
N ALA A 130 0.54 -3.35 4.71
CA ALA A 130 -0.78 -3.99 4.71
C ALA A 130 -0.74 -5.41 4.12
N LEU A 131 0.13 -5.67 3.14
CA LEU A 131 0.40 -7.01 2.62
C LEU A 131 1.25 -7.87 3.56
N SER A 132 1.98 -7.24 4.49
CA SER A 132 2.88 -7.90 5.45
C SER A 132 2.26 -8.08 6.84
N GLN A 133 1.23 -7.31 7.19
CA GLN A 133 0.44 -7.47 8.42
C GLN A 133 -0.44 -8.72 8.30
N PRO A 134 -0.51 -9.56 9.35
CA PRO A 134 -1.50 -10.63 9.40
C PRO A 134 -2.90 -10.01 9.45
N LEU A 135 -3.74 -10.32 8.46
CA LEU A 135 -5.14 -9.89 8.38
C LEU A 135 -5.92 -10.54 9.53
N GLU A 136 -6.36 -9.74 10.50
CA GLU A 136 -7.38 -10.12 11.49
C GLU A 136 -8.74 -10.27 10.80
N HIS A 137 -8.95 -11.38 10.07
CA HIS A 137 -10.21 -12.11 9.90
C HIS A 137 -10.06 -13.17 8.77
N GLY A 138 -9.89 -14.43 9.19
CA GLY A 138 -10.29 -15.66 8.47
C GLY A 138 -9.71 -15.91 7.08
N ASP A 139 -8.80 -16.89 6.98
CA ASP A 139 -8.48 -17.76 5.82
C ASP A 139 -8.23 -17.14 4.42
N LYS A 140 -8.26 -15.82 4.26
CA LYS A 140 -8.06 -15.14 2.97
C LYS A 140 -6.60 -14.91 2.61
N GLU A 141 -5.67 -14.94 3.55
CA GLU A 141 -4.23 -14.73 3.28
C GLU A 141 -3.64 -15.79 2.35
N LEU A 142 -3.97 -17.06 2.59
CA LEU A 142 -3.45 -18.17 1.80
C LEU A 142 -4.25 -18.41 0.52
N THR A 143 -5.45 -17.85 0.42
CA THR A 143 -6.33 -18.00 -0.74
C THR A 143 -5.69 -17.52 -2.06
N PRO A 144 -5.05 -16.33 -2.16
CA PRO A 144 -4.39 -15.91 -3.41
C PRO A 144 -3.18 -16.78 -3.74
N TYR A 145 -2.39 -17.22 -2.75
CA TYR A 145 -1.26 -18.11 -2.98
C TYR A 145 -1.72 -19.50 -3.45
N LEU A 146 -2.76 -20.05 -2.82
CA LEU A 146 -3.37 -21.31 -3.22
C LEU A 146 -3.99 -21.20 -4.62
N ALA A 147 -4.72 -20.12 -4.91
CA ALA A 147 -5.28 -19.86 -6.23
C ALA A 147 -4.20 -19.70 -7.31
N SER A 148 -3.08 -19.04 -6.99
CA SER A 148 -1.92 -18.93 -7.88
C SER A 148 -1.27 -20.29 -8.14
N ALA A 149 -1.06 -21.09 -7.09
CA ALA A 149 -0.50 -22.43 -7.20
C ALA A 149 -1.38 -23.36 -8.05
N LEU A 150 -2.70 -23.36 -7.82
CA LEU A 150 -3.66 -24.14 -8.60
C LEU A 150 -3.66 -23.75 -10.09
N ARG A 151 -3.66 -22.44 -10.39
CA ARG A 151 -3.57 -21.94 -11.78
C ARG A 151 -2.26 -22.35 -12.45
N SER A 152 -1.14 -22.20 -11.74
CA SER A 152 0.20 -22.55 -12.25
C SER A 152 0.34 -24.05 -12.53
N ALA A 153 -0.23 -24.87 -11.65
CA ALA A 153 -0.27 -26.33 -11.82
C ALA A 153 -1.35 -26.79 -12.82
N LYS A 154 -2.18 -25.88 -13.36
CA LYS A 154 -3.33 -26.16 -14.24
C LYS A 154 -4.31 -27.14 -13.62
N VAL A 155 -4.52 -27.03 -12.31
CA VAL A 155 -5.48 -27.87 -11.57
C VAL A 155 -6.90 -27.43 -11.97
N PRO A 156 -7.79 -28.37 -12.38
CA PRO A 156 -9.16 -28.04 -12.73
C PRO A 156 -9.89 -27.42 -11.54
N LYS A 157 -10.73 -26.42 -11.81
CA LYS A 157 -11.51 -25.74 -10.77
C LYS A 157 -12.45 -26.76 -10.10
N PRO A 158 -12.47 -26.86 -8.76
CA PRO A 158 -13.45 -27.69 -8.07
C PRO A 158 -14.86 -27.21 -8.42
N SER A 159 -15.72 -28.09 -8.94
CA SER A 159 -17.12 -27.81 -9.21
C SER A 159 -18.00 -28.36 -8.08
N GLY A 160 -18.93 -27.55 -7.57
CA GLY A 160 -19.84 -27.94 -6.48
C GLY A 160 -19.29 -27.63 -5.08
N GLY A 161 -19.90 -28.20 -4.04
CA GLY A 161 -19.39 -28.12 -2.67
C GLY A 161 -18.16 -29.01 -2.52
N PHE A 162 -17.07 -28.47 -1.96
CA PHE A 162 -15.81 -29.19 -1.75
C PHE A 162 -15.29 -28.96 -0.33
N VAL A 163 -14.50 -29.89 0.19
CA VAL A 163 -13.81 -29.72 1.47
C VAL A 163 -12.47 -29.01 1.20
N PRO A 164 -12.04 -28.01 1.99
CA PRO A 164 -10.79 -27.28 1.75
C PRO A 164 -9.55 -28.18 1.61
N ALA A 165 -9.49 -29.27 2.37
CA ALA A 165 -8.41 -30.26 2.27
C ALA A 165 -8.32 -30.93 0.89
N ASP A 166 -9.45 -31.12 0.21
CA ASP A 166 -9.49 -31.76 -1.12
C ASP A 166 -8.76 -30.92 -2.17
N VAL A 167 -8.78 -29.59 -2.02
CA VAL A 167 -8.08 -28.66 -2.92
C VAL A 167 -6.57 -28.82 -2.80
N VAL A 168 -6.07 -28.96 -1.57
CA VAL A 168 -4.65 -29.17 -1.29
C VAL A 168 -4.20 -30.53 -1.82
N ASP A 169 -5.02 -31.57 -1.62
CA ASP A 169 -4.75 -32.90 -2.17
C ASP A 169 -4.76 -32.93 -3.70
N MET A 170 -5.67 -32.19 -4.34
CA MET A 170 -5.74 -32.08 -5.79
C MET A 170 -4.49 -31.38 -6.36
N LEU A 171 -4.04 -30.31 -5.72
CA LEU A 171 -2.78 -29.64 -6.05
C LEU A 171 -1.60 -30.60 -5.92
N ARG A 172 -1.48 -31.29 -4.77
CA ARG A 172 -0.41 -32.25 -4.50
C ARG A 172 -0.35 -33.34 -5.57
N LYS A 173 -1.48 -34.01 -5.86
CA LYS A 173 -1.56 -35.08 -6.87
C LYS A 173 -1.16 -34.59 -8.26
N THR A 174 -1.59 -33.39 -8.64
CA THR A 174 -1.26 -32.81 -9.94
C THR A 174 0.24 -32.51 -10.05
N VAL A 175 0.83 -31.92 -9.02
CA VAL A 175 2.28 -31.66 -8.97
C VAL A 175 3.07 -32.97 -9.01
N GLU A 176 2.67 -33.97 -8.23
CA GLU A 176 3.33 -35.28 -8.18
C GLU A 176 3.26 -36.02 -9.53
N GLY A 177 2.10 -35.97 -10.20
CA GLY A 177 1.94 -36.51 -11.57
C GLY A 177 2.83 -35.78 -12.58
N ARG A 178 2.95 -34.45 -12.49
CA ARG A 178 3.85 -33.68 -13.37
C ARG A 178 5.33 -34.01 -13.12
N LEU A 179 5.73 -34.14 -11.86
CA LEU A 179 7.09 -34.55 -11.48
C LEU A 179 7.43 -35.96 -11.99
N GLN A 180 6.44 -36.86 -12.05
CA GLN A 180 6.62 -38.19 -12.64
C GLN A 180 6.79 -38.15 -14.16
N SER A 181 6.19 -37.17 -14.84
CA SER A 181 6.31 -36.97 -16.30
C SER A 181 7.57 -36.23 -16.75
N CYS A 182 8.37 -35.70 -15.83
CA CYS A 182 9.63 -35.02 -16.15
C CYS A 182 10.69 -36.03 -16.61
N VAL A 183 11.31 -35.78 -17.78
CA VAL A 183 12.41 -36.58 -18.33
C VAL A 183 13.61 -36.58 -17.39
N GLU A 184 13.93 -35.43 -16.83
CA GLU A 184 14.92 -35.28 -15.77
C GLU A 184 14.24 -34.73 -14.51
N ARG A 185 14.36 -35.46 -13.40
CA ARG A 185 13.70 -35.06 -12.16
C ARG A 185 14.47 -33.93 -11.48
N PRO A 186 13.78 -32.87 -11.02
CA PRO A 186 14.42 -31.82 -10.24
C PRO A 186 15.02 -32.43 -8.96
N ARG A 187 16.27 -32.07 -8.65
CA ARG A 187 16.95 -32.49 -7.43
C ARG A 187 16.63 -31.49 -6.32
N PRO A 188 15.82 -31.86 -5.32
CA PRO A 188 15.48 -30.94 -4.24
C PRO A 188 16.72 -30.56 -3.45
N LEU A 189 16.87 -29.27 -3.14
CA LEU A 189 17.95 -28.74 -2.30
C LEU A 189 17.88 -29.27 -0.86
N LEU A 190 16.70 -29.68 -0.42
CA LEU A 190 16.45 -30.28 0.89
C LEU A 190 15.62 -31.56 0.73
N THR A 191 16.20 -32.70 1.12
CA THR A 191 15.53 -34.02 1.14
C THR A 191 15.16 -34.47 2.55
N ALA A 192 15.61 -33.75 3.57
CA ALA A 192 15.35 -34.10 4.97
C ALA A 192 13.87 -33.92 5.32
N LYS A 193 13.30 -34.91 6.01
CA LYS A 193 12.00 -34.75 6.67
C LYS A 193 12.23 -34.04 8.00
N LEU A 194 11.50 -32.96 8.22
CA LEU A 194 11.54 -32.24 9.48
C LEU A 194 10.53 -32.89 10.44
N ASP A 195 11.01 -33.25 11.63
CA ASP A 195 10.16 -33.72 12.72
C ASP A 195 9.47 -32.54 13.45
N SER A 196 8.51 -32.84 14.32
CA SER A 196 7.74 -31.82 15.04
C SER A 196 8.60 -30.91 15.93
N LYS A 197 9.78 -31.36 16.40
CA LYS A 197 10.70 -30.52 17.19
C LYS A 197 11.47 -29.58 16.27
N GLN A 198 11.87 -30.04 15.09
CA GLN A 198 12.55 -29.23 14.08
C GLN A 198 11.62 -28.17 13.49
N TRP A 199 10.36 -28.51 13.21
CA TRP A 199 9.37 -27.53 12.76
C TRP A 199 9.16 -26.39 13.75
N ARG A 200 9.08 -26.69 15.05
CA ARG A 200 8.99 -25.65 16.09
C ARG A 200 10.19 -24.71 16.11
N LYS A 201 11.38 -25.20 15.74
CA LYS A 201 12.56 -24.34 15.60
C LYS A 201 12.41 -23.39 14.41
N VAL A 202 11.93 -23.90 13.28
CA VAL A 202 11.65 -23.08 12.08
C VAL A 202 10.64 -21.99 12.41
N ASP A 203 9.52 -22.34 13.06
CA ASP A 203 8.50 -21.37 13.46
C ASP A 203 9.06 -20.31 14.42
N LYS A 204 9.89 -20.73 15.38
CA LYS A 204 10.53 -19.83 16.33
C LYS A 204 11.45 -18.84 15.62
N THR A 205 12.33 -19.32 14.74
CA THR A 205 13.23 -18.46 13.96
C THR A 205 12.46 -17.51 13.06
N GLN A 206 11.39 -17.97 12.41
CA GLN A 206 10.52 -17.11 11.61
C GLN A 206 9.88 -16.00 12.46
N ARG A 207 9.41 -16.31 13.67
CA ARG A 207 8.84 -15.31 14.59
C ARG A 207 9.87 -14.30 15.07
N GLU A 208 11.05 -14.76 15.48
CA GLU A 208 12.14 -13.88 15.93
C GLU A 208 12.59 -12.91 14.84
N TYR A 209 12.63 -13.36 13.59
CA TYR A 209 12.92 -12.49 12.44
C TYR A 209 11.83 -11.44 12.21
N ARG A 210 10.58 -11.72 12.61
CA ARG A 210 9.43 -10.81 12.47
C ARG A 210 9.29 -9.81 13.63
N GLN A 211 9.78 -10.14 14.83
CA GLN A 211 9.63 -9.31 16.04
C GLN A 211 10.11 -7.86 15.94
N PRO A 212 11.29 -7.52 15.38
CA PRO A 212 11.76 -6.13 15.33
C PRO A 212 10.84 -5.19 14.52
N TYR A 213 9.92 -5.72 13.73
CA TYR A 213 8.93 -4.96 12.97
C TYR A 213 7.60 -4.77 13.71
N GLN A 214 7.32 -5.57 14.76
CA GLN A 214 6.10 -5.44 15.56
C GLN A 214 6.28 -4.50 16.77
N ASP A 215 7.50 -4.37 17.30
CA ASP A 215 7.80 -3.60 18.51
C ASP A 215 8.20 -2.13 18.24
N SER A 216 8.04 -1.61 17.01
CA SER A 216 8.31 -0.19 16.73
C SER A 216 7.25 0.70 17.41
N PRO A 217 7.62 1.60 18.34
CA PRO A 217 6.68 2.45 19.02
C PRO A 217 6.23 3.58 18.08
N ARG A 218 5.10 3.40 17.40
CA ARG A 218 4.33 4.52 16.85
C ARG A 218 3.18 4.85 17.81
N ASP A 219 3.52 5.78 18.69
CA ASP A 219 2.64 6.85 19.20
C ASP A 219 1.48 6.47 20.15
N ARG A 220 1.84 6.16 21.40
CA ARG A 220 0.99 6.49 22.56
C ARG A 220 1.19 7.98 22.88
N GLY A 221 0.45 8.88 22.22
CA GLY A 221 0.73 10.31 22.32
C GLY A 221 -0.46 11.23 22.12
N ARG A 222 -1.61 11.01 22.78
CA ARG A 222 -2.58 12.10 22.99
C ARG A 222 -3.34 11.98 24.31
N GLY A 223 -2.62 12.23 25.39
CA GLY A 223 -3.16 12.56 26.71
C GLY A 223 -2.65 13.92 27.15
N GLY A 224 -3.57 14.82 27.52
CA GLY A 224 -3.32 16.19 28.00
C GLY A 224 -4.09 17.18 27.12
N GLY A 225 -4.98 18.04 27.60
CA GLY A 225 -5.23 18.55 28.94
C GLY A 225 -5.71 19.99 28.72
N GLY A 226 -7.00 20.25 28.91
CA GLY A 226 -7.58 21.58 28.69
C GLY A 226 -8.83 21.72 29.55
N GLY A 227 -8.65 22.30 30.74
CA GLY A 227 -9.73 22.67 31.64
C GLY A 227 -10.30 24.06 31.35
N GLY A 228 -11.51 24.28 31.87
CA GLY A 228 -12.20 25.56 31.97
C GLY A 228 -13.30 25.74 30.91
N GLY A 229 -14.57 25.92 31.23
CA GLY A 229 -15.26 26.10 32.50
C GLY A 229 -16.67 26.62 32.22
N GLY A 230 -17.60 26.35 33.14
CA GLY A 230 -18.72 27.27 33.39
C GLY A 230 -20.14 26.82 33.03
N ARG A 231 -20.89 26.51 34.10
CA ARG A 231 -22.30 26.90 34.39
C ARG A 231 -23.39 26.32 33.46
N GLY A 232 -24.46 25.68 33.95
CA GLY A 232 -24.94 25.50 35.31
C GLY A 232 -26.38 24.97 35.29
N GLY A 233 -26.83 24.47 36.44
CA GLY A 233 -28.24 24.20 36.79
C GLY A 233 -28.83 22.94 36.15
N GLY A 234 -29.40 21.99 36.87
CA GLY A 234 -29.82 21.93 38.26
C GLY A 234 -31.08 21.06 38.34
N ARG A 235 -31.18 20.28 39.43
CA ARG A 235 -32.36 19.50 39.89
C ARG A 235 -32.71 18.31 38.98
N GLY A 236 -32.89 17.09 39.45
CA GLY A 236 -33.38 16.57 40.72
C GLY A 236 -34.05 15.26 40.34
N GLY A 237 -33.69 14.12 40.90
CA GLY A 237 -34.48 13.56 42.00
C GLY A 237 -34.91 12.14 41.65
N TYR A 238 -34.24 11.19 42.29
CA TYR A 238 -34.71 9.88 42.77
C TYR A 238 -36.24 9.65 42.66
N ASN A 239 -36.68 8.56 42.01
CA ASN A 239 -37.27 7.42 42.72
C ASN A 239 -37.65 6.21 41.82
N ARG A 240 -37.42 5.03 42.39
CA ARG A 240 -38.26 3.81 42.42
C ARG A 240 -38.95 3.31 41.14
N GLY A 241 -38.55 2.09 40.75
CA GLY A 241 -39.25 0.90 41.25
C GLY A 241 -40.22 0.21 40.29
N GLY A 242 -39.82 -1.02 39.88
CA GLY A 242 -40.64 -2.23 39.76
C GLY A 242 -41.82 -2.23 38.78
N TYR A 243 -41.90 -3.27 37.93
CA TYR A 243 -42.80 -4.40 38.15
C TYR A 243 -42.62 -5.43 37.03
N TYR A 244 -42.58 -6.70 37.43
CA TYR A 244 -42.66 -7.89 36.58
C TYR A 244 -44.03 -7.96 35.89
N GLY A 245 -44.07 -8.62 34.73
CA GLY A 245 -45.31 -9.00 34.07
C GLY A 245 -45.10 -9.78 32.78
N HIS A 246 -44.66 -11.03 32.91
CA HIS A 246 -45.08 -12.10 32.00
C HIS A 246 -46.61 -12.08 31.90
N ASP A 247 -47.19 -12.16 30.70
CA ASP A 247 -47.74 -13.41 30.17
C ASP A 247 -48.66 -13.19 28.95
N ASN A 248 -48.51 -14.11 27.99
CA ASN A 248 -49.55 -14.72 27.16
C ASN A 248 -50.62 -13.84 26.50
N ARG A 249 -50.66 -13.86 25.15
CA ARG A 249 -51.59 -14.75 24.42
C ARG A 249 -51.52 -14.61 22.89
N TYR A 250 -51.56 -15.79 22.26
CA TYR A 250 -51.94 -16.17 20.89
C TYR A 250 -51.06 -15.75 19.72
#